data_AF-A0A968XG52-F1
#
_entry.id   AF-A0A968XG52-F1
#
_cell.length_a   1.000
_cell.length_b   1.000
_cell.length_c   1.000
_cell.angle_alpha   90.00
_cell.angle_beta   90.00
_cell.angle_gamma   90.00
#
_symmetry.space_group_name_H-M   'P 1'
#
loop_
_entity.id
_entity.type
_entity.pdbx_description
1 polymer ?
#
loop_
_entity_poly.entity_id
_entity_poly.type
_entity_poly.pdbx_seq_one_letter_code
_entity_poly.pdbx_strand_id
1 'polypeptide(L)' 'MAHRTKILELDLAAPIETLTDLAGYNTLQLLVKLHGQPIDWVWLGINGDRCSASQICQAMFPHYRRRSPRP' A
#
# COMPACT_ATOMS: atom_id res chain seq x y z
N MET A 1 -3.09 -12.66 21.14
CA MET A 1 -3.01 -11.21 20.81
C MET A 1 -3.88 -10.96 19.59
N ALA A 2 -4.73 -9.93 19.59
CA ALA A 2 -5.59 -9.62 18.45
C ALA A 2 -4.75 -9.03 17.30
N HIS A 3 -4.81 -9.64 16.11
CA HIS A 3 -4.14 -9.13 14.91
C HIS A 3 -5.07 -8.11 14.24
N ARG A 4 -4.65 -6.84 14.18
CA ARG A 4 -5.46 -5.75 13.63
C ARG A 4 -4.93 -5.30 12.28
N THR A 5 -5.80 -5.34 11.28
CA THR A 5 -5.50 -4.87 9.93
C THR A 5 -6.21 -3.55 9.66
N LYS A 6 -5.45 -2.56 9.19
CA LYS A 6 -6.02 -1.33 8.64
C LYS A 6 -6.21 -1.51 7.13
N ILE A 7 -7.39 -1.20 6.62
CA ILE A 7 -7.67 -1.21 5.18
C ILE A 7 -7.78 0.24 4.71
N LEU A 8 -7.05 0.58 3.65
CA LEU A 8 -7.05 1.92 3.04
C LEU A 8 -7.05 1.81 1.51
N GLU A 9 -7.40 2.91 0.86
CA GLU A 9 -7.31 3.06 -0.59
C GLU A 9 -6.17 4.01 -0.93
N LEU A 10 -5.46 3.73 -2.01
CA LEU A 10 -4.40 4.58 -2.54
C LEU A 10 -4.58 4.72 -4.04
N ASP A 11 -4.78 5.96 -4.51
CA ASP A 11 -4.85 6.25 -5.94
C ASP A 11 -3.50 6.75 -6.45
N LEU A 12 -2.93 6.03 -7.42
CA LEU A 12 -1.69 6.39 -8.10
C LEU A 12 -1.79 7.64 -8.97
N ALA A 13 -3.00 8.17 -9.18
CA ALA A 13 -3.20 9.48 -9.78
C ALA A 13 -2.75 10.65 -8.87
N ALA A 14 -2.46 10.37 -7.59
CA ALA A 14 -1.93 11.33 -6.62
C ALA A 14 -0.55 10.89 -6.10
N PRO A 15 0.26 11.83 -5.55
CA PRO A 15 1.51 11.49 -4.89
C PRO A 15 1.32 10.47 -3.77
N ILE A 16 2.20 9.48 -3.68
CA ILE A 16 2.21 8.52 -2.58
C ILE A 16 2.77 9.21 -1.33
N GLU A 17 1.95 9.33 -0.30
CA GLU A 17 2.33 9.95 0.98
C GLU A 17 2.68 8.91 2.04
N THR A 18 3.38 9.35 3.08
CA THR A 18 3.61 8.53 4.27
C THR A 18 2.31 8.46 5.05
N LEU A 19 1.86 7.23 5.34
CA LEU A 19 0.67 6.99 6.13
C LEU A 19 1.02 7.00 7.61
N THR A 20 0.36 7.85 8.38
CA THR A 20 0.49 7.99 9.84
C THR A 20 -0.75 7.46 10.57
N ASP A 21 -0.77 7.58 11.89
CA ASP A 21 -1.91 7.19 12.74
C ASP A 21 -2.29 5.70 12.62
N LEU A 22 -1.29 4.86 12.39
CA LEU A 22 -1.44 3.41 12.29
C LEU A 22 -1.16 2.70 13.62
N ALA A 23 -1.11 3.45 14.73
CA ALA A 23 -0.87 2.91 16.05
C ALA A 23 -1.91 1.84 16.43
N GLY A 24 -1.43 0.70 16.95
CA GLY A 24 -2.28 -0.42 17.35
C GLY A 24 -2.75 -1.31 16.20
N TYR A 25 -2.31 -1.06 14.96
CA TYR A 25 -2.45 -1.97 13.84
C TYR A 25 -1.15 -2.72 13.58
N ASN A 26 -1.26 -3.97 13.12
CA ASN A 26 -0.11 -4.82 12.79
C ASN A 26 0.17 -4.83 11.29
N THR A 27 -0.89 -4.70 10.50
CA THR A 27 -0.84 -4.86 9.05
C THR A 27 -1.69 -3.80 8.37
N LEU A 28 -1.20 -3.33 7.23
CA LEU A 28 -1.89 -2.44 6.33
C LEU A 28 -2.22 -3.22 5.05
N GLN A 29 -3.49 -3.16 4.65
CA GLN A 29 -3.98 -3.67 3.37
C GLN A 29 -4.40 -2.47 2.51
N LEU A 30 -3.71 -2.26 1.39
CA LEU A 30 -3.98 -1.17 0.46
C LEU A 30 -4.70 -1.68 -0.78
N LEU A 31 -5.86 -1.10 -1.06
CA LEU A 31 -6.47 -1.17 -2.38
C LEU A 31 -5.82 -0.12 -3.27
N VAL A 32 -5.00 -0.58 -4.21
CA VAL A 32 -4.35 0.31 -5.16
C VAL A 32 -5.30 0.58 -6.31
N LYS A 33 -5.47 1.86 -6.62
CA LYS A 33 -6.27 2.38 -7.73
C LYS A 33 -5.39 3.19 -8.68
N LEU A 34 -5.84 3.31 -9.92
CA LEU A 34 -5.34 4.27 -10.89
C LEU A 34 -6.53 4.99 -11.51
N HIS A 35 -6.62 6.30 -11.30
CA HIS A 35 -7.77 7.11 -11.74
C HIS A 35 -9.11 6.54 -11.23
N GLY A 36 -9.15 6.18 -9.95
CA GLY A 36 -10.33 5.58 -9.30
C GLY A 36 -10.59 4.10 -9.63
N GLN A 37 -9.90 3.52 -10.62
CA GLN A 37 -10.08 2.13 -11.00
C GLN A 37 -9.17 1.21 -10.15
N PRO A 38 -9.71 0.20 -9.45
CA PRO A 38 -8.90 -0.74 -8.67
C PRO A 38 -8.04 -1.63 -9.58
N ILE A 39 -6.76 -1.77 -9.25
CA ILE A 39 -5.78 -2.51 -10.06
C ILE A 39 -5.00 -3.58 -9.30
N ASP A 40 -4.83 -3.42 -7.98
CA ASP A 40 -4.16 -4.44 -7.14
C ASP A 40 -4.48 -4.29 -5.65
N TRP A 41 -4.15 -5.33 -4.89
CA TRP A 41 -4.11 -5.32 -3.43
C TRP A 41 -2.69 -5.51 -2.93
N VAL A 42 -2.25 -4.66 -2.01
CA VAL A 42 -0.91 -4.71 -1.42
C VAL A 42 -0.99 -4.86 0.09
N TRP A 43 -0.14 -5.73 0.63
CA TRP A 43 -0.07 -6.01 2.07
C TRP A 43 1.28 -5.56 2.62
N LEU A 44 1.25 -4.82 3.72
CA LEU A 44 2.41 -4.20 4.35
C LEU A 44 2.38 -4.44 5.86
N GLY A 45 3.54 -4.73 6.45
CA GLY A 45 3.70 -4.64 7.90
C GLY A 45 3.77 -3.19 8.34
N ILE A 46 3.09 -2.85 9.45
CA ILE A 46 3.15 -1.52 10.04
C ILE A 46 4.32 -1.50 11.04
N ASN A 47 5.25 -0.57 10.84
CA ASN A 47 6.42 -0.41 11.71
C ASN A 47 6.21 0.78 12.64
N GLY A 48 5.81 0.50 13.89
CA GLY A 48 5.42 1.53 14.84
C GLY A 48 4.01 2.04 14.56
N ASP A 49 3.90 3.30 14.18
CA ASP A 49 2.63 4.02 13.93
C ASP A 49 2.49 4.51 12.48
N ARG A 50 3.38 4.09 11.58
CA ARG A 50 3.45 4.61 10.21
C ARG A 50 3.91 3.58 9.18
N CYS A 51 3.58 3.85 7.92
CA CYS A 51 4.15 3.23 6.73
C CYS A 51 4.70 4.32 5.82
N SER A 52 6.01 4.33 5.57
CA SER A 52 6.62 5.35 4.71
C SER A 52 6.20 5.19 3.25
N ALA A 53 6.15 6.31 2.52
CA ALA A 53 5.95 6.29 1.07
C ALA A 53 6.93 5.35 0.35
N SER A 54 8.19 5.29 0.80
CA SER A 54 9.20 4.38 0.25
C SER A 54 8.87 2.89 0.47
N GLN A 55 8.35 2.52 1.64
CA GLN A 55 7.90 1.15 1.94
C GLN A 55 6.72 0.75 1.07
N ILE A 56 5.75 1.67 0.91
CA ILE A 56 4.57 1.47 0.06
C ILE A 56 5.00 1.24 -1.40
N CYS A 57 5.84 2.13 -1.93
CA CYS A 57 6.42 1.99 -3.26
C CYS A 57 7.12 0.64 -3.44
N GLN A 58 7.99 0.27 -2.50
CA GLN A 58 8.76 -0.97 -2.58
C GLN A 58 7.88 -2.23 -2.59
N ALA A 59 6.75 -2.23 -1.88
CA ALA A 59 5.79 -3.34 -1.92
C ALA A 59 5.01 -3.39 -3.23
N MET A 60 4.77 -2.25 -3.88
CA MET A 60 4.06 -2.16 -5.16
C MET A 60 4.91 -2.60 -6.35
N PHE A 61 6.16 -2.16 -6.45
CA PHE A 61 7.00 -2.36 -7.65
C PHE A 61 7.19 -3.82 -8.13
N PRO A 62 7.34 -4.84 -7.25
CA PRO A 62 7.44 -6.24 -7.68
C PRO A 62 6.21 -6.73 -8.45
N HIS A 63 5.03 -6.19 -8.15
CA HIS A 63 3.77 -6.55 -8.81
C HIS A 63 3.67 -5.93 -10.21
N TYR A 64 4.14 -4.70 -10.38
CA TYR A 64 4.11 -4.01 -11.69
C TYR A 64 5.18 -4.50 -12.67
N ARG A 65 6.38 -4.89 -12.21
CA ARG A 65 7.39 -5.50 -13.12
C ARG A 65 6.90 -6.79 -13.78
N ARG A 66 5.96 -7.50 -13.16
CA ARG A 66 5.37 -8.73 -13.72
C ARG A 66 4.25 -8.48 -14.72
N ARG A 67 3.64 -7.28 -14.72
CA ARG A 67 2.49 -6.93 -15.57
C ARG A 67 2.81 -5.98 -16.73
N SER A 68 4.04 -5.47 -16.83
CA SER A 68 4.44 -4.70 -18.02
C SER A 68 4.40 -5.61 -19.25
N PRO A 69 3.63 -5.30 -20.30
CA PRO A 69 3.83 -5.94 -21.59
C PRO A 69 5.27 -5.66 -22.01
N ARG A 70 6.00 -6.68 -22.47
CA ARG A 70 7.25 -6.41 -23.18
C ARG A 70 6.91 -5.53 -24.41
N PRO A 71 7.74 -4.52 -24.72
CA PRO A 71 7.60 -3.79 -25.98
C PRO A 71 7.78 -4.72 -27.19
#